data_AF-A0A1B8QFS5-F1
#
_entry.id   AF-A0A1B8QFS5-F1
#
_cell.length_a   1.000
_cell.length_b   1.000
_cell.length_c   1.000
_cell.angle_alpha   90.00
_cell.angle_beta   90.00
_cell.angle_gamma   90.00
#
_symmetry.space_group_name_H-M   'P 1'
#
loop_
_entity.id
_entity.type
_entity.pdbx_description
1 polymer ?
#
loop_
_entity_poly.entity_id
_entity_poly.type
_entity_poly.pdbx_seq_one_letter_code
_entity_poly.pdbx_strand_id
1 'polypeptide(L)'
;MQGLQQNYAWYFGKHDDRELASPYWTDLGSLAHYSDKPLPRCLTITAGHSPLHDENLAYHALLEQAGFTAQLANFAAMPHGFWYLPTQCAHAYQQLHRIIGQFCQTTDV
;
A
#
# COMPACT_ATOMS: atom_id res chain seq x y z
N MET A 1 -3.12 -12.35 -23.10
CA MET A 1 -3.02 -10.88 -22.88
C MET A 1 -4.35 -10.20 -22.52
N GLN A 2 -5.53 -10.79 -22.77
CA GLN A 2 -6.82 -10.16 -22.43
C GLN A 2 -7.02 -9.91 -20.91
N GLY A 3 -6.64 -10.86 -20.04
CA GLY A 3 -6.88 -10.73 -18.60
C GLY A 3 -6.13 -9.59 -17.90
N LEU A 4 -4.89 -9.29 -18.30
CA LEU A 4 -4.12 -8.17 -17.77
C LEU A 4 -4.71 -6.82 -18.20
N GLN A 5 -5.09 -6.69 -19.47
CA GLN A 5 -5.77 -5.50 -19.99
C GLN A 5 -7.12 -5.27 -19.31
N GLN A 6 -7.83 -6.36 -19.02
CA GLN A 6 -9.09 -6.30 -18.28
C GLN A 6 -8.82 -5.83 -16.85
N ASN A 7 -7.94 -6.47 -16.08
CA ASN A 7 -7.58 -5.99 -14.74
C ASN A 7 -7.18 -4.51 -14.72
N TYR A 8 -6.38 -4.06 -15.69
CA TYR A 8 -6.01 -2.65 -15.84
C TYR A 8 -7.21 -1.71 -16.02
N ALA A 9 -8.24 -2.12 -16.75
CA ALA A 9 -9.46 -1.32 -16.93
C ALA A 9 -10.39 -1.32 -15.71
N TRP A 10 -10.22 -2.24 -14.75
CA TRP A 10 -10.99 -2.25 -13.50
C TRP A 10 -10.43 -1.29 -12.46
N TYR A 11 -9.12 -1.02 -12.48
CA TYR A 11 -8.48 -0.11 -11.52
C TYR A 11 -8.68 1.37 -11.85
N PHE A 12 -8.98 1.72 -13.10
CA PHE A 12 -9.14 3.11 -13.54
C PHE A 12 -10.47 3.30 -14.23
N GLY A 13 -11.25 4.29 -13.77
CA GLY A 13 -12.48 4.71 -14.42
C GLY A 13 -12.22 5.24 -15.84
N LYS A 14 -13.28 5.32 -16.66
CA LYS A 14 -13.21 5.76 -18.08
C LYS A 14 -12.57 7.15 -18.28
N HIS A 15 -12.48 7.95 -17.22
CA HIS A 15 -11.97 9.33 -17.22
C HIS A 15 -10.82 9.58 -16.25
N ASP A 16 -10.29 8.55 -15.58
CA ASP A 16 -9.14 8.75 -14.70
C ASP A 16 -7.88 8.97 -15.52
N ASP A 17 -7.16 10.04 -15.19
CA ASP A 17 -5.82 10.26 -15.71
C ASP A 17 -4.87 9.27 -15.04
N ARG A 18 -4.45 8.28 -15.84
CA ARG A 18 -3.67 7.14 -15.38
C ARG A 18 -2.25 7.51 -14.98
N GLU A 19 -1.69 8.56 -15.58
CA GLU A 19 -0.35 9.03 -15.22
C GLU A 19 -0.43 9.77 -13.89
N LEU A 20 -1.43 10.65 -13.72
CA LEU A 20 -1.67 11.34 -12.45
C LEU A 20 -2.07 10.41 -11.31
N ALA A 21 -2.80 9.32 -11.59
CA ALA A 21 -3.21 8.34 -10.60
C ALA A 21 -2.16 7.25 -10.33
N SER A 22 -1.07 7.21 -11.11
CA SER A 22 -0.03 6.19 -10.96
C SER A 22 0.93 6.56 -9.85
N PRO A 23 1.08 5.74 -8.79
CA PRO A 23 2.06 5.98 -7.72
C PRO A 23 3.51 6.05 -8.21
N TYR A 24 3.80 5.59 -9.44
CA TYR A 24 5.12 5.69 -10.07
C TYR A 24 5.40 7.02 -10.76
N TRP A 25 4.35 7.77 -11.12
CA TRP A 25 4.46 9.00 -11.92
C TRP A 25 3.95 10.22 -11.15
N THR A 26 3.13 10.02 -10.12
CA THR A 26 2.66 11.09 -9.23
C THR A 26 3.79 11.62 -8.36
N ASP A 27 4.01 12.93 -8.41
CA ASP A 27 4.78 13.64 -7.37
C ASP A 27 3.94 13.76 -6.10
N LEU A 28 4.14 12.84 -5.16
CA LEU A 28 3.44 12.81 -3.87
C LEU A 28 3.66 14.08 -3.05
N GLY A 29 4.83 14.73 -3.17
CA GLY A 29 5.13 15.96 -2.44
C GLY A 29 4.27 17.12 -2.94
N SER A 30 4.19 17.30 -4.26
CA SER A 30 3.30 18.29 -4.87
C SER A 30 1.83 17.97 -4.56
N LEU A 31 1.41 16.71 -4.69
CA LEU A 31 0.05 16.30 -4.37
C LEU A 31 -0.31 16.59 -2.91
N ALA A 32 0.61 16.32 -1.98
CA ALA A 32 0.42 16.63 -0.58
C ALA A 32 0.36 18.14 -0.30
N HIS A 33 1.26 18.91 -0.91
CA HIS A 33 1.33 20.36 -0.74
C HIS A 33 0.07 21.09 -1.21
N TYR A 34 -0.52 20.65 -2.33
CA TYR A 34 -1.70 21.28 -2.92
C TYR A 34 -3.03 20.68 -2.45
N SER A 35 -3.01 19.66 -1.58
CA SER A 35 -4.23 19.08 -1.04
C SER A 35 -4.93 20.04 -0.08
N ASP A 36 -6.23 20.26 -0.27
CA ASP A 36 -7.08 21.00 0.68
C ASP A 36 -7.63 20.10 1.80
N LYS A 37 -7.29 18.81 1.79
CA LYS A 37 -7.69 17.80 2.78
C LYS A 37 -6.49 17.31 3.58
N PRO A 38 -6.70 16.86 4.83
CA PRO A 38 -5.66 16.12 5.55
C PRO A 38 -5.22 14.90 4.74
N LEU A 39 -3.92 14.64 4.72
CA LEU A 39 -3.38 13.44 4.09
C LEU A 39 -3.90 12.22 4.85
N PRO A 40 -4.38 11.18 4.14
CA PRO A 40 -4.79 9.95 4.79
C PRO A 40 -3.59 9.28 5.45
N ARG A 41 -3.83 8.63 6.58
CA ARG A 41 -2.86 7.70 7.14
C ARG A 41 -2.67 6.52 6.21
N CYS A 42 -1.43 6.04 6.08
CA CYS A 42 -1.11 4.91 5.22
C CYS A 42 -0.46 3.77 6.02
N LEU A 43 -0.93 2.54 5.82
CA LEU A 43 -0.27 1.33 6.29
C LEU A 43 0.25 0.55 5.08
N THR A 44 1.57 0.49 4.93
CA THR A 44 2.23 -0.34 3.91
C THR A 44 2.47 -1.73 4.48
N ILE A 45 1.96 -2.77 3.82
CA ILE A 45 2.21 -4.17 4.17
C ILE A 45 3.05 -4.78 3.07
N THR A 46 4.17 -5.39 3.43
CA THR A 46 5.06 -6.06 2.46
C THR A 46 5.58 -7.40 3.00
N ALA A 47 6.10 -8.22 2.11
CA ALA A 47 6.58 -9.56 2.40
C ALA A 47 7.97 -9.76 1.77
N GLY A 48 8.93 -10.31 2.52
CA GLY A 48 10.33 -10.34 2.09
C GLY A 48 10.62 -11.28 0.92
N HIS A 49 9.82 -12.34 0.71
CA HIS A 49 9.93 -13.20 -0.48
C HIS A 49 8.96 -12.77 -1.60
N SER A 50 8.54 -11.49 -1.62
CA SER A 50 7.76 -10.93 -2.71
C SER A 50 8.67 -10.27 -3.75
N PRO A 51 8.41 -10.47 -5.06
CA PRO A 51 9.11 -9.70 -6.09
C PRO A 51 8.81 -8.19 -6.01
N LEU A 52 7.75 -7.79 -5.30
CA LEU A 52 7.36 -6.40 -5.11
C LEU A 52 7.91 -5.81 -3.79
N HIS A 53 8.79 -6.53 -3.09
CA HIS A 53 9.26 -6.12 -1.76
C HIS A 53 9.93 -4.73 -1.81
N ASP A 54 10.89 -4.55 -2.71
CA ASP A 54 11.71 -3.34 -2.75
C ASP A 54 10.92 -2.13 -3.26
N GLU A 55 10.02 -2.30 -4.22
CA GLU A 55 9.13 -1.22 -4.69
C GLU A 55 8.15 -0.78 -3.61
N ASN A 56 7.65 -1.70 -2.77
CA ASN A 56 6.81 -1.35 -1.62
C ASN A 56 7.60 -0.52 -0.59
N LEU A 57 8.86 -0.89 -0.32
CA LEU A 57 9.71 -0.12 0.58
C LEU A 57 10.04 1.27 0.03
N ALA A 58 10.35 1.35 -1.27
CA ALA A 58 10.61 2.61 -1.94
C ALA A 58 9.38 3.54 -1.90
N TYR A 59 8.18 3.01 -2.19
CA TYR A 59 6.95 3.80 -2.14
C TYR A 59 6.59 4.23 -0.71
N HIS A 60 6.82 3.36 0.29
CA HIS A 60 6.67 3.74 1.70
C HIS A 60 7.55 4.94 2.07
N ALA A 61 8.82 4.92 1.66
CA ALA A 61 9.73 6.03 1.90
C ALA A 61 9.26 7.33 1.21
N LEU A 62 8.68 7.24 0.00
CA LEU A 62 8.11 8.39 -0.69
C LEU A 62 6.90 8.98 0.07
N LEU A 63 6.04 8.14 0.65
CA LEU A 63 4.92 8.60 1.49
C LEU A 63 5.42 9.37 2.72
N GLU A 64 6.42 8.82 3.43
CA GLU A 64 7.03 9.49 4.59
C GLU A 64 7.66 10.84 4.19
N GLN A 65 8.41 10.87 3.09
CA GLN A 65 9.04 12.08 2.57
C GLN A 65 8.02 13.16 2.16
N ALA A 66 6.87 12.75 1.63
CA ALA A 66 5.78 13.65 1.27
C ALA A 66 4.93 14.13 2.47
N GLY A 67 5.24 13.68 3.69
CA GLY A 67 4.58 14.12 4.92
C GLY A 67 3.33 13.33 5.30
N PHE A 68 3.09 12.16 4.69
CA PHE A 68 2.02 11.27 5.13
C PHE A 68 2.39 10.64 6.47
N THR A 69 1.39 10.47 7.34
CA THR A 69 1.52 9.58 8.50
C THR A 69 1.49 8.13 8.02
N ALA A 70 2.66 7.60 7.70
CA ALA A 70 2.84 6.26 7.14
C ALA A 70 3.36 5.27 8.22
N GLN A 71 2.93 4.01 8.13
CA GLN A 71 3.44 2.90 8.93
C GLN A 71 3.83 1.74 8.01
N LEU A 72 4.91 1.04 8.34
CA LEU A 72 5.38 -0.12 7.59
C LEU A 72 5.28 -1.40 8.42
N ALA A 73 4.65 -2.42 7.84
CA ALA A 73 4.64 -3.79 8.34
C ALA A 73 5.35 -4.71 7.34
N ASN A 74 6.64 -4.98 7.57
CA ASN A 74 7.43 -5.89 6.74
C ASN A 74 7.47 -7.31 7.35
N PHE A 75 6.87 -8.26 6.64
CA PHE A 75 6.91 -9.68 6.99
C PHE A 75 8.04 -10.38 6.23
N ALA A 76 9.27 -10.23 6.72
CA ALA A 76 10.49 -10.62 6.01
C ALA A 76 10.55 -12.08 5.52
N ALA A 77 9.96 -13.03 6.25
CA ALA A 77 9.99 -14.45 5.88
C ALA A 77 8.80 -14.90 5.02
N MET A 78 7.84 -14.01 4.71
CA MET A 78 6.59 -14.38 4.07
C MET A 78 6.65 -14.31 2.54
N PRO A 79 5.91 -15.20 1.83
CA PRO A 79 5.71 -15.08 0.39
C PRO A 79 4.77 -13.92 0.05
N HIS A 80 4.79 -13.51 -1.22
CA HIS A 80 3.77 -12.61 -1.75
C HIS A 80 2.35 -13.18 -1.52
N GLY A 81 1.43 -12.35 -1.03
CA GLY A 81 0.04 -12.76 -0.82
C GLY A 81 -0.20 -13.73 0.35
N PHE A 82 0.72 -13.83 1.32
CA PHE A 82 0.59 -14.76 2.47
C PHE A 82 -0.72 -14.63 3.26
N TRP A 83 -1.40 -13.48 3.18
CA TRP A 83 -2.71 -13.26 3.81
C TRP A 83 -3.85 -14.09 3.20
N TYR A 84 -3.67 -14.64 2.00
CA TYR A 84 -4.59 -15.63 1.44
C TYR A 84 -4.32 -17.07 1.92
N LEU A 85 -3.30 -17.27 2.76
CA LEU A 85 -2.84 -18.56 3.27
C LEU A 85 -3.00 -18.65 4.81
N PRO A 86 -4.22 -18.52 5.35
CA PRO A 86 -4.45 -18.40 6.80
C PRO A 86 -3.97 -19.60 7.61
N THR A 87 -3.95 -20.80 7.03
CA THR A 87 -3.50 -22.01 7.73
C THR A 87 -2.00 -22.22 7.61
N GLN A 88 -1.42 -21.96 6.44
CA GLN A 88 0.02 -22.14 6.18
C GLN A 88 0.87 -21.02 6.79
N CYS A 89 0.31 -19.82 6.90
CA CYS A 89 0.96 -18.63 7.45
C CYS A 89 0.27 -18.14 8.73
N ALA A 90 -0.28 -19.04 9.54
CA ALA A 90 -1.18 -18.72 10.68
C ALA A 90 -0.66 -17.61 11.59
N HIS A 91 0.61 -17.67 12.01
CA HIS A 91 1.19 -16.64 12.87
C HIS A 91 1.25 -15.27 12.18
N ALA A 92 1.76 -15.21 10.94
CA ALA A 92 1.82 -13.97 10.18
C ALA A 92 0.43 -13.42 9.85
N TYR A 93 -0.53 -14.30 9.54
CA TYR A 93 -1.92 -13.94 9.28
C TYR A 93 -2.59 -13.30 10.51
N GLN A 94 -2.38 -13.88 11.70
CA GLN A 94 -2.90 -13.32 12.95
C GLN A 94 -2.24 -11.98 13.28
N GLN A 95 -0.91 -11.90 13.14
CA GLN A 95 -0.17 -10.67 13.36
C GLN A 95 -0.60 -9.56 12.39
N LEU A 96 -0.79 -9.88 11.11
CA LEU A 96 -1.29 -8.94 10.09
C LEU A 96 -2.64 -8.35 10.51
N HIS A 97 -3.61 -9.19 10.85
CA HIS A 97 -4.94 -8.72 11.28
C HIS A 97 -4.89 -7.88 12.55
N ARG A 98 -4.01 -8.23 13.49
CA ARG A 98 -3.79 -7.40 14.68
C ARG A 98 -3.27 -6.01 14.30
N ILE A 99 -2.27 -5.92 13.43
CA ILE A 99 -1.70 -4.65 12.98
C ILE A 99 -2.75 -3.81 12.25
N ILE A 100 -3.51 -4.41 11.32
CA ILE A 100 -4.60 -3.73 10.61
C ILE A 100 -5.64 -3.21 11.61
N GLY A 101 -6.05 -4.05 12.57
CA GLY A 101 -7.00 -3.65 13.61
C GLY A 101 -6.51 -2.45 14.43
N GLN A 102 -5.25 -2.48 14.87
CA GLN A 102 -4.63 -1.38 15.61
C GLN A 102 -4.56 -0.10 14.78
N PHE A 103 -4.18 -0.21 13.51
CA PHE A 103 -4.12 0.92 12.60
C PHE A 103 -5.50 1.59 12.43
N CYS A 104 -6.55 0.80 12.20
CA CYS A 104 -7.91 1.31 12.03
C CYS A 104 -8.52 1.88 13.32
N GLN A 105 -8.13 1.37 14.49
CA GLN A 105 -8.66 1.82 15.79
C GLN A 105 -7.95 3.05 16.35
N THR A 106 -6.78 3.40 15.82
CA THR A 106 -6.11 4.63 16.23
C THR A 106 -6.92 5.79 15.66
N THR A 107 -7.68 6.47 16.51
CA THR A 107 -8.35 7.73 16.17
C THR A 107 -7.35 8.85 16.41
N ASP A 108 -7.06 9.65 15.39
CA ASP A 108 -6.30 10.88 15.58
C ASP A 108 -7.19 11.83 16.41
N VAL A 109 -6.71 12.27 17.58
CA VAL A 109 -7.35 13.29 18.43
C VAL A 109 -7.13 14.66 17.82
#